data_AF-A0A957BEP6-F1
#
_entry.id   AF-A0A957BEP6-F1
#
_cell.length_a   1.000
_cell.length_b   1.000
_cell.length_c   1.000
_cell.angle_alpha   90.00
_cell.angle_beta   90.00
_cell.angle_gamma   90.00
#
_symmetry.space_group_name_H-M   'P 1'
#
loop_
_entity.id
_entity.type
_entity.pdbx_description
1 polymer ?
#
loop_
_entity_poly.entity_id
_entity_poly.type
_entity_poly.pdbx_seq_one_letter_code
_entity_poly.pdbx_strand_id
1 'polypeptide(L)'
;RALWPIGQRALGVSEAALDAHLLLERHTYTLDWQTNRAIFSVDDAIVMRTERIPNKPLGFIAWVDNQYAIVTPQGQFSFGISPIQRRQSLIIEQIELQKSH
;
A
#
# COMPACT_ATOMS: atom_id res chain seq x y z
N ARG A 1 -12.08 -19.78 -1.13
CA ARG A 1 -13.01 -19.39 -2.22
C ARG A 1 -13.62 -18.03 -1.89
N ALA A 2 -13.19 -17.02 -2.65
CA ALA A 2 -13.87 -15.78 -3.04
C ALA A 2 -14.96 -15.17 -2.13
N LEU A 3 -14.56 -14.35 -1.15
CA LEU A 3 -15.37 -13.20 -0.69
C LEU A 3 -14.53 -11.93 -0.39
N TRP A 4 -13.22 -11.96 -0.64
CA TRP A 4 -12.34 -10.79 -0.45
C TRP A 4 -12.76 -9.54 -1.23
N PRO A 5 -13.27 -9.62 -2.49
CA PRO A 5 -13.65 -8.43 -3.26
C PRO A 5 -14.86 -7.66 -2.70
N ILE A 6 -15.68 -8.29 -1.84
CA ILE A 6 -16.89 -7.66 -1.27
C ILE A 6 -16.55 -6.88 0.00
N GLY A 7 -15.61 -7.40 0.82
CA GLY A 7 -15.13 -6.70 2.01
C GLY A 7 -14.46 -5.36 1.70
N GLN A 8 -13.62 -5.30 0.66
CA GLN A 8 -12.94 -4.06 0.22
C GLN A 8 -13.93 -2.94 -0.14
N ARG A 9 -15.08 -3.28 -0.75
CA ARG A 9 -16.10 -2.30 -1.17
C ARG A 9 -16.88 -1.69 -0.01
N ALA A 10 -17.15 -2.46 1.03
CA ALA A 10 -17.91 -2.00 2.20
C ALA A 10 -17.11 -1.04 3.11
N LEU A 11 -15.78 -1.11 3.07
CA LEU A 11 -14.89 -0.29 3.88
C LEU A 11 -14.47 1.03 3.21
N GLY A 12 -14.90 1.28 1.97
CA GLY A 12 -14.57 2.51 1.25
C GLY A 12 -13.09 2.64 0.89
N VAL A 13 -12.37 1.52 0.78
CA VAL A 13 -10.93 1.47 0.46
C VAL A 13 -10.73 1.11 -1.02
N SER A 14 -9.58 1.53 -1.56
CA SER A 14 -9.09 1.08 -2.87
C SER A 14 -7.74 0.43 -2.65
N GLU A 15 -7.59 -0.81 -3.12
CA GLU A 15 -6.39 -1.62 -2.92
C GLU A 15 -6.02 -2.34 -4.22
N ALA A 16 -4.73 -2.53 -4.46
CA ALA A 16 -4.21 -3.34 -5.54
C ALA A 16 -3.12 -4.27 -4.99
N ALA A 17 -3.25 -5.57 -5.25
CA ALA A 17 -2.22 -6.53 -4.90
C ALA A 17 -1.05 -6.40 -5.88
N LEU A 18 0.16 -6.26 -5.33
CA LEU A 18 1.40 -6.24 -6.08
C LEU A 18 2.01 -7.64 -6.15
N ASP A 19 2.77 -7.90 -7.20
CA ASP A 19 3.58 -9.12 -7.29
C ASP A 19 4.72 -9.05 -6.26
N ALA A 20 4.89 -10.14 -5.49
CA ALA A 20 5.96 -10.25 -4.51
C ALA A 20 7.36 -10.23 -5.15
N HIS A 21 7.48 -10.53 -6.45
CA HIS A 21 8.74 -10.41 -7.19
C HIS A 21 9.30 -8.98 -7.22
N LEU A 22 8.46 -7.94 -7.04
CA LEU A 22 8.91 -6.55 -6.93
C LEU A 22 9.80 -6.29 -5.69
N LEU A 23 9.88 -7.22 -4.74
CA LEU A 23 10.77 -7.11 -3.58
C LEU A 23 12.22 -7.53 -3.89
N LEU A 24 12.46 -8.13 -5.07
CA LEU A 24 13.77 -8.65 -5.44
C LEU A 24 14.68 -7.59 -6.05
N GLU A 25 14.09 -6.51 -6.56
CA GLU A 25 14.79 -5.47 -7.30
C GLU A 25 14.39 -4.07 -6.83
N ARG A 26 15.12 -3.07 -7.31
CA ARG A 26 14.85 -1.68 -7.01
C ARG A 26 13.81 -1.13 -7.99
N HIS A 27 12.83 -0.42 -7.46
CA HIS A 27 11.75 0.17 -8.25
C HIS A 27 11.47 1.62 -7.84
N THR A 28 10.89 2.37 -8.77
CA THR A 28 10.33 3.68 -8.50
C THR A 28 8.84 3.56 -8.22
N TYR A 29 8.43 3.98 -7.03
CA TYR A 29 7.03 4.02 -6.61
C TYR A 29 6.55 5.46 -6.64
N THR A 30 5.49 5.74 -7.40
CA THR A 30 4.93 7.08 -7.53
C THR A 30 3.48 7.09 -7.08
N LEU A 31 3.14 8.07 -6.24
CA LEU A 31 1.76 8.38 -5.87
C LEU A 31 1.44 9.80 -6.34
N ASP A 32 0.77 9.90 -7.50
CA ASP A 32 0.20 11.17 -7.96
C ASP A 32 -1.11 11.41 -7.23
N TRP A 33 -1.10 12.37 -6.32
CA TRP A 33 -2.22 12.74 -5.48
C TRP A 33 -2.84 14.06 -5.95
N GLN A 34 -4.07 14.00 -6.44
CA GLN A 34 -4.83 15.16 -6.90
C GLN A 34 -6.06 15.37 -6.01
N THR A 35 -6.75 16.50 -6.21
CA THR A 35 -7.91 16.89 -5.38
C THR A 35 -9.06 15.88 -5.46
N ASN A 36 -9.23 15.20 -6.60
CA ASN A 36 -10.35 14.30 -6.86
C ASN A 36 -9.93 12.87 -7.22
N ARG A 37 -8.62 12.59 -7.34
CA ARG A 37 -8.12 11.27 -7.70
C ARG A 37 -6.72 11.02 -7.18
N ALA A 38 -6.36 9.75 -7.06
CA ALA A 38 -5.00 9.29 -6.82
C ALA A 38 -4.64 8.22 -7.85
N ILE A 39 -3.41 8.28 -8.34
CA ILE A 39 -2.83 7.31 -9.26
C ILE A 39 -1.56 6.76 -8.60
N PHE A 40 -1.50 5.44 -8.50
CA PHE A 40 -0.33 4.73 -7.99
C PHE A 40 0.33 3.95 -9.12
N SER A 41 1.64 4.13 -9.29
CA SER A 41 2.44 3.45 -10.31
C SER A 41 3.73 2.88 -9.75
N VAL A 42 4.20 1.82 -10.41
CA VAL A 42 5.51 1.19 -10.21
C VAL A 42 6.24 1.24 -11.54
N ASP A 43 7.42 1.85 -11.57
CA ASP A 43 8.21 2.08 -12.80
C ASP A 43 7.34 2.66 -13.93
N ASP A 44 6.62 3.74 -13.60
CA ASP A 44 5.68 4.45 -14.48
C ASP A 44 4.46 3.64 -14.98
N ALA A 45 4.38 2.34 -14.68
CA ALA A 45 3.22 1.51 -14.97
C ALA A 45 2.13 1.70 -13.91
N ILE A 46 0.94 2.13 -14.34
CA ILE A 46 -0.18 2.38 -13.44
C ILE A 46 -0.74 1.08 -12.90
N VAL A 47 -0.68 0.92 -11.57
CA VAL A 47 -1.20 -0.24 -10.84
C VAL A 47 -2.60 0.04 -10.31
N MET A 48 -2.88 1.27 -9.90
CA MET A 48 -4.17 1.62 -9.30
C MET A 48 -4.59 3.05 -9.63
N ARG A 49 -5.89 3.24 -9.82
CA ARG A 49 -6.57 4.55 -9.87
C ARG A 49 -7.76 4.54 -8.93
N THR A 50 -7.96 5.62 -8.20
CA THR A 50 -9.13 5.78 -7.31
C THR A 50 -9.57 7.23 -7.21
N GLU A 51 -10.87 7.43 -7.00
CA GLU A 51 -11.50 8.74 -6.70
C GLU A 51 -11.78 8.90 -5.20
N ARG A 52 -11.41 7.92 -4.38
CA ARG A 52 -11.61 7.93 -2.91
C ARG A 52 -10.43 8.60 -2.24
N ILE A 53 -10.52 9.92 -2.04
CA ILE A 53 -9.39 10.75 -1.61
C ILE A 53 -9.58 11.30 -0.19
N PRO A 54 -8.64 11.02 0.74
CA PRO A 54 -8.54 11.74 2.00
C PRO A 54 -8.49 13.26 1.81
N ASN A 55 -9.28 13.98 2.61
CA ASN A 55 -9.42 15.45 2.51
C ASN A 55 -8.47 16.23 3.45
N LYS A 56 -7.47 15.57 4.02
CA LYS A 56 -6.49 16.16 4.94
C LYS A 56 -5.07 16.00 4.38
N PRO A 57 -4.14 16.91 4.74
CA PRO A 57 -2.73 16.73 4.44
C PRO A 57 -2.24 15.37 4.93
N LEU A 58 -1.38 14.75 4.15
CA LEU A 58 -0.77 13.46 4.48
C LEU A 58 0.73 13.61 4.67
N GLY A 59 1.30 12.66 5.40
CA GLY A 59 2.73 12.46 5.49
C GLY A 59 3.12 11.15 4.82
N PHE A 60 4.34 11.11 4.27
CA PHE A 60 4.96 9.85 3.88
C PHE A 60 5.59 9.21 5.12
N ILE A 61 5.26 7.95 5.38
CA ILE A 61 5.84 7.15 6.46
C ILE A 61 6.22 5.81 5.85
N ALA A 62 7.46 5.38 6.10
CA ALA A 62 7.95 4.06 5.73
C ALA A 62 8.54 3.36 6.95
N TRP A 63 8.13 2.12 7.17
CA TRP A 63 8.69 1.25 8.22
C TRP A 63 8.82 -0.17 7.69
N VAL A 64 9.73 -0.95 8.27
CA VAL A 64 9.78 -2.40 8.13
C VAL A 64 9.38 -2.99 9.47
N ASP A 65 8.44 -3.91 9.44
CA ASP A 65 7.94 -4.57 10.64
C ASP A 65 7.61 -6.03 10.33
N ASN A 66 7.59 -6.88 11.36
CA ASN A 66 7.22 -8.28 11.27
C ASN A 66 5.87 -8.57 11.94
N GLN A 67 5.11 -7.55 12.36
CA GLN A 67 3.78 -7.75 12.92
C GLN A 67 2.74 -7.90 11.80
N TYR A 68 1.73 -8.72 12.03
CA TYR A 68 0.59 -8.85 11.14
C TYR A 68 -0.73 -8.81 11.93
N ALA A 69 -1.77 -8.34 11.25
CA ALA A 69 -3.15 -8.45 11.71
C ALA A 69 -3.96 -9.25 10.69
N ILE A 70 -4.79 -10.17 11.17
CA ILE A 70 -5.80 -10.86 10.37
C ILE A 70 -7.12 -10.16 10.67
N VAL A 71 -7.78 -9.67 9.61
CA VAL A 71 -9.12 -9.09 9.68
C VAL A 71 -9.99 -9.84 8.68
N THR A 72 -11.00 -10.57 9.18
CA THR A 72 -11.97 -11.24 8.31
C THR A 72 -13.30 -10.48 8.29
N PRO A 73 -14.07 -10.53 7.18
CA PRO A 73 -15.40 -9.93 7.13
C PRO A 73 -16.38 -10.49 8.18
N GLN A 74 -16.10 -11.68 8.73
CA GLN A 74 -16.88 -12.32 9.80
C GLN A 74 -16.57 -11.74 11.19
N GLY A 75 -15.72 -10.71 11.28
CA GLY A 75 -15.35 -10.05 12.53
C GLY A 75 -14.28 -10.80 13.33
N GLN A 76 -13.50 -11.67 12.67
CA GLN A 76 -12.36 -12.30 13.35
C GLN A 76 -11.15 -11.39 13.24
N PHE A 77 -10.60 -11.06 14.41
CA PHE A 77 -9.38 -10.28 14.55
C PHE A 77 -8.33 -11.15 15.23
N SER A 78 -7.14 -11.22 14.63
CA SER A 78 -5.98 -11.88 15.24
C SER A 78 -4.73 -11.05 14.97
N PHE A 79 -3.77 -11.13 15.87
CA PHE A 79 -2.52 -10.40 15.79
C PHE A 79 -1.37 -11.34 16.09
N GLY A 80 -0.23 -11.11 15.44
CA GLY A 80 0.94 -11.93 15.66
C GLY A 80 2.20 -11.30 15.10
N ILE A 81 3.29 -12.04 15.23
CA ILE A 81 4.59 -11.72 14.65
C ILE A 81 4.96 -12.83 13.66
N SER A 82 5.54 -12.43 12.54
CA SER A 82 6.15 -13.33 11.57
C SER A 82 7.60 -13.60 11.98
N PRO A 83 8.04 -14.87 12.05
CA PRO A 83 9.43 -15.19 12.37
C PRO A 83 10.40 -14.60 11.34
N ILE A 84 11.37 -13.82 11.81
CA ILE A 84 12.44 -13.27 10.98
C ILE A 84 13.53 -14.35 10.83
N GLN A 85 13.57 -15.03 9.69
CA GLN A 85 14.55 -16.10 9.46
C GLN A 85 15.94 -15.58 9.06
N ARG A 86 16.02 -14.38 8.51
CA ARG A 86 17.24 -13.72 8.03
C ARG A 86 17.13 -12.22 8.24
N ARG A 87 18.26 -11.52 8.29
CA ARG A 87 18.27 -10.05 8.34
C ARG A 87 17.46 -9.49 7.17
N GLN A 88 16.55 -8.57 7.48
CA GLN A 88 15.75 -7.82 6.50
C GLN A 88 16.17 -6.35 6.53
N SER A 89 15.99 -5.64 5.44
CA SER A 89 16.31 -4.22 5.34
C SER A 89 15.35 -3.55 4.37
N LEU A 90 14.97 -2.31 4.68
CA LEU A 90 14.24 -1.42 3.79
C LEU A 90 15.21 -0.31 3.37
N ILE A 91 15.47 -0.19 2.07
CA ILE A 91 16.45 0.77 1.53
C ILE A 91 15.72 1.78 0.64
N ILE A 92 15.64 3.02 1.11
CA ILE A 92 15.12 4.14 0.35
C ILE A 92 16.31 5.03 -0.04
N GLU A 93 16.65 5.04 -1.33
CA GLU A 93 17.75 5.86 -1.86
C GLU A 93 17.33 7.32 -2.05
N GLN A 94 16.08 7.55 -2.46
CA GLN A 94 15.56 8.88 -2.74
C GLN A 94 14.08 8.96 -2.38
N ILE A 95 13.68 10.12 -1.86
CA ILE A 95 12.28 10.53 -1.71
C ILE A 95 12.16 11.92 -2.32
N GLU A 96 11.18 12.08 -3.19
CA GLU A 96 10.84 13.37 -3.77
C GLU A 96 9.38 13.69 -3.47
N LEU A 97 9.12 14.89 -2.95
CA LEU A 97 7.78 15.41 -2.68
C LEU A 97 7.58 16.68 -3.49
N GLN A 98 6.67 16.62 -4.46
CA GLN A 98 6.33 17.75 -5.30
C GLN A 98 4.90 18.18 -4.99
N LYS A 99 4.69 19.49 -4.89
CA LYS A 99 3.36 20.07 -4.82
C LYS A 99 2.95 20.48 -6.23
N SER A 100 1.86 19.93 -6.73
CA SER A 100 1.27 20.38 -7.99
C SER A 100 0.80 21.84 -7.85
N HIS A 101 1.14 22.67 -8.83
CA HIS A 101 0.78 24.09 -8.89
C HIS A 101 -0.70 24.32 -9.23
#